data_AF-A0A180H2K5-F1
#
_entry.id   AF-A0A180H2K5-F1
#
_cell.length_a   1.000
_cell.length_b   1.000
_cell.length_c   1.000
_cell.angle_alpha   90.00
_cell.angle_beta   90.00
_cell.angle_gamma   90.00
#
_symmetry.space_group_name_H-M   'P 1'
#
loop_
_entity.id
_entity.type
_entity.pdbx_description
1 polymer ?
#
loop_
_entity_poly.entity_id
_entity_poly.type
_entity_poly.pdbx_seq_one_letter_code
_entity_poly.pdbx_strand_id
1 'polypeptide(L)'
;MKRSMDYSKGPLPIYSSDGTIAFLFMKSTEPARFHNVFDGHRGHTQSVVMTNTSVPLLTLSSINDICYADTLYKEQHPTPAEVNIKLHTNGAFKDDWRVNFRNATGVRQSFKFDRDYWDQEGKIYNSQTHELVGKLSNEKRRDPWMTDGHGSVKAYTLSCTPDAPQLELVALMGLVLHRVAKCSL
;
A
#
# COMPACT_ATOMS: atom_id res chain seq x y z
N MET A 1 -0.67 10.66 1.76
CA MET A 1 -1.24 10.71 0.39
C MET A 1 -2.71 11.15 0.46
N LYS A 2 -3.30 11.68 -0.63
CA LYS A 2 -4.76 11.97 -0.64
C LYS A 2 -5.54 10.66 -0.50
N ARG A 3 -6.64 10.65 0.26
CA ARG A 3 -7.47 9.43 0.49
C ARG A 3 -8.22 9.01 -0.77
N SER A 4 -8.61 9.96 -1.62
CA SER A 4 -9.26 9.68 -2.90
C SER A 4 -8.25 9.06 -3.87
N MET A 5 -8.57 7.86 -4.35
CA MET A 5 -7.78 7.11 -5.31
C MET A 5 -8.17 7.49 -6.73
N ASP A 6 -7.51 8.49 -7.31
CA ASP A 6 -7.73 8.94 -8.68
C ASP A 6 -6.45 8.84 -9.51
N TYR A 7 -6.41 7.83 -10.40
CA TYR A 7 -5.27 7.59 -11.30
C TYR A 7 -5.42 8.30 -12.66
N SER A 8 -6.47 9.09 -12.89
CA SER A 8 -6.69 9.78 -14.18
C SER A 8 -5.57 10.77 -14.54
N LYS A 9 -4.86 11.26 -13.53
CA LYS A 9 -3.71 12.17 -13.65
C LYS A 9 -2.36 11.46 -13.49
N GLY A 10 -2.35 10.13 -13.50
CA GLY A 10 -1.15 9.31 -13.32
C GLY A 10 -0.97 8.78 -11.89
N PRO A 11 0.26 8.42 -11.49
CA PRO A 11 0.56 7.88 -10.17
C PRO A 11 0.16 8.81 -9.03
N LEU A 12 -0.28 8.24 -7.92
CA LEU A 12 -0.69 8.99 -6.74
C LEU A 12 0.54 9.47 -5.94
N PRO A 13 0.68 10.78 -5.70
CA PRO A 13 1.79 11.31 -4.92
C PRO A 13 1.61 11.02 -3.42
N ILE A 14 2.70 10.54 -2.82
CA ILE A 14 2.87 10.36 -1.39
C ILE A 14 3.85 11.42 -0.93
N TYR A 15 3.32 12.38 -0.17
CA TYR A 15 4.07 13.52 0.31
C TYR A 15 4.71 13.25 1.66
N SER A 16 5.91 13.79 1.84
CA SER A 16 6.55 14.00 3.15
C SER A 16 5.78 15.02 3.99
N SER A 17 6.17 15.17 5.26
CA SER A 17 5.58 16.15 6.18
C SER A 17 5.76 17.60 5.70
N ASP A 18 6.84 17.88 4.98
CA ASP A 18 7.18 19.20 4.41
C ASP A 18 6.48 19.52 3.07
N GLY A 19 5.71 18.57 2.52
CA GLY A 19 5.02 18.74 1.24
C GLY A 19 5.84 18.35 0.00
N THR A 20 7.07 17.88 0.16
CA THR A 20 7.83 17.28 -0.94
C THR A 20 7.23 15.92 -1.31
N ILE A 21 7.30 15.55 -2.60
CA ILE A 21 6.88 14.22 -3.04
C ILE A 21 7.98 13.23 -2.64
N ALA A 22 7.69 12.39 -1.65
CA ALA A 22 8.59 11.32 -1.21
C ALA A 22 8.56 10.13 -2.18
N PHE A 23 7.35 9.72 -2.55
CA PHE A 23 7.11 8.57 -3.42
C PHE A 23 5.93 8.82 -4.35
N LEU A 24 5.90 8.06 -5.43
CA LEU A 24 4.71 7.90 -6.27
C LEU A 24 4.21 6.46 -6.13
N PHE A 25 2.90 6.28 -5.99
CA PHE A 25 2.28 4.97 -5.93
C PHE A 25 1.33 4.78 -7.11
N MET A 26 1.44 3.64 -7.78
CA MET A 26 0.53 3.24 -8.84
C MET A 26 0.08 1.81 -8.63
N LYS A 27 -1.18 1.54 -8.92
CA LYS A 27 -1.69 0.18 -9.02
C LYS A 27 -2.50 0.05 -10.29
N SER A 28 -2.13 -0.93 -11.10
CA SER A 28 -2.80 -1.24 -12.36
C SER A 28 -3.23 -2.70 -12.36
N THR A 29 -4.33 -2.98 -13.03
CA THR A 29 -4.54 -4.30 -13.62
C THR A 29 -3.56 -4.41 -14.79
N GLU A 30 -2.79 -5.49 -14.89
CA GLU A 30 -1.87 -5.67 -16.03
C GLU A 30 -2.61 -5.44 -17.37
N PRO A 31 -1.94 -4.92 -18.41
CA PRO A 31 -2.62 -4.56 -19.64
C PRO A 31 -3.25 -5.80 -20.27
N ALA A 32 -4.52 -5.65 -20.64
CA ALA A 32 -5.27 -6.50 -21.53
C ALA A 32 -4.51 -6.72 -22.85
N ARG A 33 -3.57 -7.67 -22.86
CA ARG A 33 -3.15 -8.36 -24.07
C ARG A 33 -3.94 -9.67 -24.08
N PHE A 34 -5.10 -9.61 -24.73
CA PHE A 34 -6.14 -10.63 -24.76
C PHE A 34 -6.86 -10.79 -23.41
N HIS A 35 -8.14 -10.46 -23.37
CA HIS A 35 -9.24 -11.37 -22.97
C HIS A 35 -10.53 -10.56 -22.78
N ASN A 36 -11.60 -11.14 -23.30
CA ASN A 36 -12.93 -10.55 -23.41
C ASN A 36 -13.56 -10.34 -22.02
N VAL A 37 -14.50 -9.40 -21.97
CA VAL A 37 -15.33 -9.00 -20.82
C VAL A 37 -16.26 -10.15 -20.30
N PHE A 38 -16.06 -11.39 -20.76
CA PHE A 38 -16.77 -12.59 -20.35
C PHE A 38 -15.91 -13.68 -19.69
N ASP A 39 -14.59 -13.47 -19.56
CA ASP A 39 -13.74 -14.41 -18.81
C ASP A 39 -13.55 -13.93 -17.36
N GLY A 40 -13.75 -14.84 -16.39
CA GLY A 40 -13.52 -14.58 -14.97
C GLY A 40 -12.09 -14.14 -14.68
N HIS A 41 -11.87 -12.82 -14.60
CA HIS A 41 -10.57 -12.22 -14.37
C HIS A 41 -10.03 -12.67 -13.01
N ARG A 42 -8.97 -13.48 -13.00
CA ARG A 42 -8.28 -13.98 -11.80
C ARG A 42 -7.54 -12.89 -11.01
N GLY A 43 -8.01 -11.63 -11.04
CA GLY A 43 -7.49 -10.53 -10.22
C GLY A 43 -5.99 -10.26 -10.37
N HIS A 44 -5.42 -10.37 -11.57
CA HIS A 44 -4.01 -10.05 -11.77
C HIS A 44 -3.78 -8.55 -11.69
N THR A 45 -2.90 -8.12 -10.78
CA THR A 45 -2.56 -6.71 -10.62
C THR A 45 -1.08 -6.51 -10.40
N GLN A 46 -0.61 -5.32 -10.77
CA GLN A 46 0.73 -4.82 -10.48
C GLN A 46 0.61 -3.56 -9.63
N SER A 47 1.42 -3.48 -8.57
CA SER A 47 1.50 -2.32 -7.68
C SER A 47 2.95 -1.85 -7.65
N VAL A 48 3.18 -0.55 -7.87
CA VAL A 48 4.51 0.02 -8.04
C VAL A 48 4.68 1.21 -7.11
N VAL A 49 5.74 1.20 -6.32
CA VAL A 49 6.25 2.37 -5.61
C VAL A 49 7.45 2.90 -6.39
N MET A 50 7.45 4.20 -6.67
CA MET A 50 8.45 4.89 -7.48
C MET A 50 9.01 6.10 -6.76
N THR A 51 10.15 6.59 -7.23
CA THR A 51 10.67 7.93 -6.90
C THR A 51 9.73 9.03 -7.40
N ASN A 52 9.98 10.28 -7.02
CA ASN A 52 9.29 11.47 -7.55
C ASN A 52 9.51 11.69 -9.06
N THR A 53 10.50 11.05 -9.67
CA THR A 53 10.78 11.04 -11.11
C THR A 53 10.26 9.79 -11.82
N SER A 54 9.35 9.03 -11.19
CA SER A 54 8.74 7.81 -11.74
C SER A 54 9.72 6.65 -11.99
N VAL A 55 10.87 6.62 -11.31
CA VAL A 55 11.78 5.47 -11.35
C VAL A 55 11.25 4.40 -10.38
N PRO A 56 10.95 3.16 -10.81
CA PRO A 56 10.48 2.10 -9.93
C PRO A 56 11.49 1.74 -8.84
N LEU A 57 11.01 1.69 -7.59
CA LEU A 57 11.77 1.23 -6.42
C LEU A 57 11.32 -0.16 -5.96
N LEU A 58 10.02 -0.42 -6.03
CA LEU A 58 9.42 -1.70 -5.65
C LEU A 58 8.23 -2.01 -6.57
N THR A 59 8.26 -3.18 -7.20
CA THR A 59 7.19 -3.67 -8.08
C THR A 59 6.65 -4.99 -7.54
N LEU A 60 5.39 -4.99 -7.12
CA LEU A 60 4.69 -6.14 -6.60
C LEU A 60 3.63 -6.63 -7.61
N SER A 61 3.63 -7.91 -7.93
CA SER A 61 2.53 -8.55 -8.66
C SER A 61 1.69 -9.42 -7.74
N SER A 62 0.41 -9.53 -8.04
CA SER A 62 -0.47 -10.48 -7.39
C SER A 62 -1.33 -11.21 -8.40
N ILE A 63 -1.77 -12.39 -7.96
CA ILE A 63 -2.86 -13.14 -8.57
C ILE A 63 -4.00 -13.10 -7.54
N ASN A 64 -5.23 -13.09 -8.04
CA ASN A 64 -6.45 -13.14 -7.24
C ASN A 64 -6.69 -11.91 -6.35
N ASP A 65 -6.23 -10.73 -6.78
CA ASP A 65 -6.58 -9.45 -6.16
C ASP A 65 -7.99 -8.99 -6.55
N ILE A 66 -8.95 -9.79 -6.08
CA ILE A 66 -10.39 -9.55 -6.12
C ILE A 66 -10.91 -9.44 -4.69
N CYS A 67 -12.00 -8.71 -4.49
CA CYS A 67 -12.58 -8.49 -3.17
C CYS A 67 -12.95 -9.82 -2.49
N TYR A 68 -12.79 -9.87 -1.16
CA TYR A 68 -13.08 -11.04 -0.33
C TYR A 68 -12.25 -12.30 -0.62
N ALA A 69 -11.23 -12.20 -1.47
CA ALA A 69 -10.26 -13.26 -1.67
C ALA A 69 -8.91 -12.91 -1.05
N ASP A 70 -8.27 -13.92 -0.48
CA ASP A 70 -6.87 -13.85 -0.08
C ASP A 70 -5.99 -13.44 -1.25
N THR A 71 -5.02 -12.58 -0.97
CA THR A 71 -4.13 -12.04 -2.00
C THR A 71 -2.69 -12.06 -1.50
N LEU A 72 -1.79 -12.54 -2.35
CA LEU A 72 -0.36 -12.51 -2.11
C LEU A 72 0.28 -11.62 -3.17
N TYR A 73 0.84 -10.50 -2.72
CA TYR A 73 1.66 -9.59 -3.50
C TYR A 73 3.12 -10.02 -3.36
N LYS A 74 3.80 -10.28 -4.48
CA LYS A 74 5.20 -10.69 -4.52
C LYS A 74 5.99 -9.73 -5.39
N GLU A 75 7.21 -9.45 -4.98
CA GLU A 75 8.16 -8.71 -5.79
C GLU A 75 8.46 -9.43 -7.13
N GLN A 76 8.42 -8.70 -8.24
CA GLN A 76 8.57 -9.28 -9.59
C GLN A 76 10.03 -9.50 -10.01
N HIS A 77 10.97 -8.71 -9.50
CA HIS A 77 12.37 -8.78 -9.90
C HIS A 77 13.23 -9.49 -8.84
N PRO A 78 14.30 -10.20 -9.24
CA PRO A 78 15.22 -10.79 -8.30
C PRO A 78 16.00 -9.67 -7.61
N THR A 79 15.47 -9.17 -6.51
CA THR A 79 16.19 -8.32 -5.56
C THR A 79 16.59 -9.18 -4.36
N PRO A 80 17.65 -8.80 -3.63
CA PRO A 80 17.99 -9.45 -2.37
C PRO A 80 16.88 -9.34 -1.32
N ALA A 81 15.93 -8.43 -1.51
CA ALA A 81 14.94 -8.06 -0.51
C ALA A 81 13.70 -8.95 -0.48
N GLU A 82 13.40 -9.73 -1.51
CA GLU A 82 12.31 -10.73 -1.55
C GLU A 82 11.00 -10.25 -0.87
N VAL A 83 10.52 -9.05 -1.20
CA VAL A 83 9.36 -8.44 -0.55
C VAL A 83 8.08 -9.22 -0.90
N ASN A 84 7.31 -9.54 0.13
CA ASN A 84 5.99 -10.13 0.00
C ASN A 84 4.99 -9.52 0.99
N ILE A 85 3.80 -9.19 0.48
CA ILE A 85 2.69 -8.68 1.29
C ILE A 85 1.53 -9.66 1.15
N LYS A 86 1.05 -10.16 2.27
CA LYS A 86 -0.05 -11.11 2.37
C LYS A 86 -1.27 -10.41 2.93
N LEU A 87 -2.38 -10.57 2.23
CA LEU A 87 -3.72 -10.24 2.68
C LEU A 87 -4.48 -11.55 2.90
N HIS A 88 -4.92 -11.78 4.13
CA HIS A 88 -5.90 -12.80 4.45
C HIS A 88 -7.25 -12.12 4.75
N THR A 89 -8.27 -12.47 3.97
CA THR A 89 -9.60 -11.89 4.11
C THR A 89 -10.42 -12.68 5.10
N ASN A 90 -10.96 -12.02 6.12
CA ASN A 90 -11.75 -12.68 7.17
C ASN A 90 -13.27 -12.48 7.01
N GLY A 91 -13.75 -12.23 5.79
CA GLY A 91 -15.17 -12.01 5.49
C GLY A 91 -15.74 -10.81 6.25
N ALA A 92 -16.59 -11.07 7.24
CA ALA A 92 -17.20 -10.03 8.08
C ALA A 92 -16.27 -9.49 9.19
N PHE A 93 -15.09 -10.10 9.36
CA PHE A 93 -14.10 -9.66 10.35
C PHE A 93 -12.97 -8.87 9.68
N LYS A 94 -12.13 -8.22 10.49
CA LYS A 94 -10.99 -7.44 10.01
C LYS A 94 -10.01 -8.31 9.21
N ASP A 95 -9.60 -7.82 8.06
CA ASP A 95 -8.55 -8.45 7.25
C ASP A 95 -7.20 -8.44 7.97
N ASP A 96 -6.44 -9.52 7.80
CA ASP A 96 -5.08 -9.65 8.30
C ASP A 96 -4.06 -9.34 7.22
N TRP A 97 -3.23 -8.34 7.48
CA TRP A 97 -2.16 -7.92 6.58
C TRP A 97 -0.80 -8.23 7.19
N ARG A 98 0.06 -8.87 6.39
CA ARG A 98 1.44 -9.19 6.79
C ARG A 98 2.42 -8.78 5.71
N VAL A 99 3.45 -8.03 6.10
CA VAL A 99 4.57 -7.65 5.24
C VAL A 99 5.77 -8.49 5.66
N ASN A 100 6.43 -9.14 4.72
CA ASN A 100 7.69 -9.82 4.98
C ASN A 100 8.68 -9.49 3.88
N PHE A 101 9.93 -9.28 4.27
CA PHE A 101 11.03 -9.07 3.34
C PHE A 101 12.32 -9.52 4.00
N ARG A 102 13.37 -9.59 3.22
CA ARG A 102 14.74 -9.84 3.64
C ARG A 102 15.48 -8.51 3.61
N ASN A 103 16.06 -8.09 4.72
CA ASN A 103 16.82 -6.84 4.74
C ASN A 103 18.19 -7.00 4.04
N ALA A 104 18.95 -5.91 3.94
CA ALA A 104 20.29 -5.92 3.33
C ALA A 104 21.28 -6.89 4.00
N THR A 105 21.08 -7.23 5.27
CA THR A 105 21.92 -8.21 6.00
C THR A 105 21.46 -9.66 5.82
N GLY A 106 20.46 -9.90 4.96
CA GLY A 106 19.93 -11.23 4.68
C GLY A 106 18.95 -11.75 5.73
N VAL A 107 18.62 -10.95 6.75
CA VAL A 107 17.70 -11.30 7.85
C VAL A 107 16.26 -11.07 7.41
N ARG A 108 15.41 -12.07 7.64
CA ARG A 108 13.97 -11.94 7.38
C ARG A 108 13.32 -11.07 8.45
N GLN A 109 12.68 -10.01 8.00
CA GLN A 109 11.84 -9.16 8.82
C GLN A 109 10.37 -9.40 8.46
N SER A 110 9.52 -9.34 9.47
CA SER A 110 8.08 -9.57 9.34
C SER A 110 7.33 -8.55 10.17
N PHE A 111 6.27 -8.01 9.58
CA PHE A 111 5.43 -7.01 10.20
C PHE A 111 3.95 -7.40 10.04
N LYS A 112 3.17 -7.15 11.08
CA LYS A 112 1.72 -7.31 11.09
C LYS A 112 1.07 -5.95 11.11
N PHE A 113 0.13 -5.71 10.20
CA PHE A 113 -0.77 -4.57 10.29
C PHE A 113 -2.08 -5.00 10.93
N ASP A 114 -2.35 -4.43 12.10
CA ASP A 114 -3.57 -4.61 12.86
C ASP A 114 -4.52 -3.45 12.50
N ARG A 115 -5.46 -3.74 11.59
CA ARG A 115 -6.46 -2.79 11.11
C ARG A 115 -7.53 -2.55 12.17
N ASP A 116 -7.94 -1.30 12.31
CA ASP A 116 -9.10 -0.91 13.12
C ASP A 116 -10.40 -1.40 12.45
N TYR A 117 -11.36 -1.88 13.24
CA TYR A 117 -12.50 -2.65 12.72
C TYR A 117 -13.38 -1.89 11.70
N TRP A 118 -13.56 -0.59 11.87
CA TRP A 118 -14.49 0.23 11.08
C TRP A 118 -13.84 1.08 9.99
N ASP A 119 -12.51 1.02 9.83
CA ASP A 119 -11.80 1.94 8.95
C ASP A 119 -10.54 1.33 8.34
N GLN A 120 -9.91 2.09 7.46
CA GLN A 120 -8.60 1.80 6.87
C GLN A 120 -7.43 2.13 7.82
N GLU A 121 -7.69 2.56 9.04
CA GLU A 121 -6.65 2.92 10.02
C GLU A 121 -6.10 1.68 10.72
N GLY A 122 -4.97 1.84 11.40
CA GLY A 122 -4.44 0.77 12.25
C GLY A 122 -2.98 0.96 12.60
N LYS A 123 -2.43 -0.06 13.24
CA LYS A 123 -1.06 -0.07 13.77
C LYS A 123 -0.24 -1.17 13.12
N ILE A 124 1.04 -0.89 12.89
CA ILE A 124 1.98 -1.81 12.26
C ILE A 124 3.00 -2.21 13.32
N TYR A 125 3.10 -3.51 13.59
CA TYR A 125 3.98 -4.08 14.59
C TYR A 125 5.03 -4.97 13.94
N ASN A 126 6.23 -4.98 14.51
CA ASN A 126 7.21 -6.01 14.22
C ASN A 126 6.70 -7.35 14.76
N SER A 127 6.62 -8.39 13.93
CA SER A 127 6.06 -9.68 14.29
C SER A 127 6.92 -10.46 15.30
N GLN A 128 8.22 -10.14 15.41
CA GLN A 128 9.16 -10.82 16.31
C GLN A 128 9.26 -10.10 17.66
N THR A 129 9.42 -8.77 17.63
CA THR A 129 9.60 -7.98 18.86
C THR A 129 8.29 -7.46 19.44
N HIS A 130 7.19 -7.52 18.68
CA HIS A 130 5.89 -6.91 18.99
C HIS A 130 5.93 -5.39 19.16
N GLU A 131 7.02 -4.75 18.76
CA GLU A 131 7.17 -3.30 18.85
C GLU A 131 6.34 -2.59 17.79
N LEU A 132 5.76 -1.45 18.16
CA LEU A 132 5.06 -0.56 17.25
C LEU A 132 6.07 0.17 16.36
N VAL A 133 6.04 -0.11 15.06
CA VAL A 133 6.96 0.50 14.08
C VAL A 133 6.28 1.51 13.17
N GLY A 134 4.95 1.50 13.11
CA GLY A 134 4.21 2.50 12.36
C GLY A 134 2.72 2.49 12.61
N LYS A 135 2.05 3.49 12.04
CA LYS A 135 0.62 3.72 12.16
C LYS A 135 0.09 4.27 10.84
N LEU A 136 -1.03 3.74 10.38
CA LEU A 136 -1.81 4.29 9.29
C LEU A 136 -3.00 5.03 9.87
N SER A 137 -3.20 6.29 9.48
CA SER A 137 -4.25 7.15 10.04
C SER A 137 -4.96 7.97 8.97
N ASN A 138 -6.25 8.20 9.21
CA ASN A 138 -7.06 9.12 8.42
C ASN A 138 -6.92 10.51 9.02
N GLU A 139 -6.50 11.46 8.20
CA GLU A 139 -6.30 12.84 8.64
C GLU A 139 -7.06 13.82 7.76
N LYS A 140 -7.44 14.94 8.35
CA LYS A 140 -8.00 16.08 7.62
C LYS A 140 -6.93 17.16 7.53
N ARG A 141 -6.24 17.22 6.39
CA ARG A 141 -5.09 18.10 6.16
C ARG A 141 -5.54 19.41 5.53
N ARG A 142 -4.92 20.51 5.94
CA ARG A 142 -5.17 21.87 5.40
C ARG A 142 -3.97 22.47 4.68
N ASP A 143 -2.90 21.68 4.55
CA ASP A 143 -1.64 22.12 3.98
C ASP A 143 -1.86 22.69 2.55
N PRO A 144 -1.37 23.90 2.24
CA PRO A 144 -1.66 24.57 0.98
C PRO A 144 -1.29 23.75 -0.26
N TRP A 145 -0.19 23.01 -0.17
CA TRP A 145 0.32 22.13 -1.22
C TRP A 145 -0.53 20.87 -1.43
N MET A 146 -1.42 20.53 -0.50
CA MET A 146 -2.33 19.39 -0.62
C MET A 146 -3.77 19.81 -0.95
N THR A 147 -4.17 21.02 -0.54
CA THR A 147 -5.52 21.56 -0.68
C THR A 147 -5.71 22.45 -1.90
N ASP A 148 -4.67 22.66 -2.70
CA ASP A 148 -4.65 23.63 -3.80
C ASP A 148 -5.12 25.02 -3.32
N GLY A 149 -4.77 25.36 -2.06
CA GLY A 149 -5.13 26.63 -1.40
C GLY A 149 -6.52 26.71 -0.78
N HIS A 150 -7.38 25.68 -0.88
CA HIS A 150 -8.77 25.76 -0.42
C HIS A 150 -9.21 24.61 0.51
N GLY A 151 -9.72 25.01 1.68
CA GLY A 151 -10.43 24.11 2.60
C GLY A 151 -9.52 23.04 3.22
N SER A 152 -9.94 21.79 3.12
CA SER A 152 -9.25 20.66 3.74
C SER A 152 -9.45 19.40 2.91
N VAL A 153 -8.43 18.57 2.82
CA VAL A 153 -8.47 17.30 2.11
C VAL A 153 -8.36 16.13 3.08
N LYS A 154 -9.09 15.05 2.82
CA LYS A 154 -8.89 13.79 3.53
C LYS A 154 -7.60 13.17 3.03
N ALA A 155 -6.66 12.97 3.94
CA ALA A 155 -5.40 12.30 3.69
C ALA A 155 -5.37 10.97 4.43
N TYR A 156 -4.58 10.06 3.87
CA TYR A 156 -4.15 8.86 4.55
C TYR A 156 -2.66 9.03 4.83
N THR A 157 -2.27 8.86 6.09
CA THR A 157 -0.93 9.20 6.59
C THR A 157 -0.28 7.97 7.19
N LEU A 158 0.97 7.71 6.79
CA LEU A 158 1.85 6.74 7.43
C LEU A 158 2.80 7.50 8.35
N SER A 159 2.74 7.18 9.65
CA SER A 159 3.77 7.55 10.62
C SER A 159 4.59 6.31 10.93
N CYS A 160 5.92 6.40 10.94
CA CYS A 160 6.78 5.26 11.23
C CYS A 160 8.00 5.67 12.05
N THR A 161 8.63 4.71 12.72
CA THR A 161 9.90 4.93 13.43
C THR A 161 11.03 5.14 12.43
N PRO A 162 12.16 5.77 12.83
CA PRO A 162 13.29 6.02 11.92
C PRO A 162 13.86 4.75 11.28
N ASP A 163 13.85 3.63 12.02
CA ASP A 163 14.39 2.35 11.57
C ASP A 163 13.35 1.47 10.85
N ALA A 164 12.14 1.98 10.64
CA ALA A 164 11.09 1.24 9.95
C ALA A 164 11.39 1.10 8.45
N PRO A 165 10.99 -0.02 7.82
CA PRO A 165 11.16 -0.24 6.40
C PRO A 165 10.18 0.59 5.57
N GLN A 166 10.54 1.86 5.37
CA GLN A 166 9.63 2.88 4.85
C GLN A 166 9.06 2.51 3.46
N LEU A 167 9.87 1.93 2.57
CA LEU A 167 9.45 1.56 1.23
C LEU A 167 8.34 0.49 1.25
N GLU A 168 8.51 -0.54 2.05
CA GLU A 168 7.57 -1.65 2.21
C GLU A 168 6.29 -1.20 2.93
N LEU A 169 6.42 -0.33 3.94
CA LEU A 169 5.25 0.22 4.64
C LEU A 169 4.46 1.20 3.75
N VAL A 170 5.13 1.93 2.87
CA VAL A 170 4.48 2.76 1.84
C VAL A 170 3.74 1.89 0.82
N ALA A 171 4.31 0.76 0.40
CA ALA A 171 3.61 -0.19 -0.46
C ALA A 171 2.35 -0.75 0.24
N LEU A 172 2.47 -1.14 1.52
CA LEU A 172 1.34 -1.58 2.33
C LEU A 172 0.25 -0.50 2.40
N MET A 173 0.62 0.76 2.68
CA MET A 173 -0.29 1.89 2.74
C MET A 173 -1.12 2.02 1.46
N GLY A 174 -0.46 1.99 0.29
CA GLY A 174 -1.14 2.08 -1.00
C GLY A 174 -2.08 0.89 -1.28
N LEU A 175 -1.65 -0.32 -0.92
CA LEU A 175 -2.46 -1.54 -1.07
C LEU A 175 -3.70 -1.54 -0.18
N VAL A 176 -3.57 -1.17 1.10
CA VAL A 176 -4.70 -1.08 2.04
C VAL A 176 -5.71 -0.04 1.56
N LEU A 177 -5.22 1.16 1.19
CA LEU A 177 -6.10 2.22 0.70
C LEU A 177 -6.83 1.79 -0.58
N HIS A 178 -6.13 1.13 -1.52
CA HIS A 178 -6.77 0.62 -2.73
C HIS A 178 -7.84 -0.42 -2.42
N ARG A 179 -7.54 -1.36 -1.54
CA ARG A 179 -8.44 -2.46 -1.19
C ARG A 179 -9.72 -1.94 -0.57
N VAL A 180 -9.61 -1.00 0.39
CA VAL A 180 -10.77 -0.37 1.02
C VAL A 180 -11.59 0.44 0.01
N ALA A 181 -10.94 1.22 -0.86
CA ALA A 181 -11.63 1.98 -1.89
C ALA A 181 -12.37 1.10 -2.92
N LYS A 182 -11.80 -0.05 -3.30
CA LYS A 182 -12.38 -0.98 -4.28
C LYS A 182 -13.46 -1.88 -3.69
N CYS A 183 -13.29 -2.31 -2.44
CA CYS A 183 -14.11 -3.35 -1.82
C CYS A 183 -15.07 -2.87 -0.73
N SER A 184 -15.03 -1.59 -0.35
CA SER A 184 -15.89 -0.99 0.69
C SER A 184 -15.86 -1.76 2.03
N LEU A 185 -14.63 -2.06 2.50
CA LEU A 185 -14.32 -2.75 3.76
C LEU A 185 -14.27 -1.83 4.99
#